data_AF-A0A507AZ12-F1
#
_entry.id   AF-A0A507AZ12-F1
#
_cell.length_a   1.000
_cell.length_b   1.000
_cell.length_c   1.000
_cell.angle_alpha   90.00
_cell.angle_beta   90.00
_cell.angle_gamma   90.00
#
_symmetry.space_group_name_H-M   'P 1'
#
loop_
_entity.id
_entity.type
_entity.pdbx_description
1 polymer ?
#
loop_
_entity_poly.entity_id
_entity_poly.type
_entity_poly.pdbx_seq_one_letter_code
_entity_poly.pdbx_strand_id
1 'polypeptide(L)'
;MLVVLNARLCTLWALLAALLFVGAPPVRAAAAVKRDFSEGQIDNGEALSQLSTEALQSSQQLHKRLVARGANSGCTVDKIRIRREWRTLPKSERRAFIAAVKCLQSSPSLLDPAVVPASKTLWDDFVAIHLFQTGNIHLTATFLTWHRYFTWTYEQKLRDVCGYKGTFPYWEWGLDVHNPAGSPVFDGSDTSLSGNGAYSPHEGLWITQAFSGNVLKLQPGTGSGCVTSGPFKDLKVRLGTVVMPQYGNPNWTGSANPLGEGNERCLKRDLNAWVASAFTSFRNTTELILENNNVEMFQAIMQADDRYVVGQLGVHGGGHYTIGGDPGADPFISPGDPGFYLHHAQIDRVFWIWQMLDFQHRQGVWGTSTLQNMPPSPNVTVEDTVDISPLNGPVKIKDLMNTVGGSPFCYVYFKESLDMKTSTSFALLGLIAGTAVAKTDLAGCTRTQMGNTYVYYVPDTGEICSLLDCGGGRAPPKTTVPGCAAYEGTATVTPSFLPGFGAAASTSTPSSGASTGPASTTSGVGQASTTPTATGGSSASTSSGEDKTQVTSTGISSNPPGKTVIITGTKETTAGTSGGSSGASGSKTQGSSGSSSSSTAGAAAVTAAAKGAAGLVAGAVAYLAL
;
A
#
# COMPACT_ATOMS: atom_id res chain seq x y z
N MET A 1 -4.14 -79.15 -9.20
CA MET A 1 -4.04 -78.18 -8.10
C MET A 1 -3.84 -76.75 -8.66
N LEU A 2 -4.72 -76.26 -9.55
CA LEU A 2 -4.49 -74.98 -10.26
C LEU A 2 -5.75 -74.11 -10.48
N VAL A 3 -6.89 -74.46 -9.86
CA VAL A 3 -8.19 -73.77 -10.08
C VAL A 3 -8.60 -72.91 -8.87
N VAL A 4 -8.08 -73.21 -7.68
CA VAL A 4 -8.49 -72.57 -6.41
C VAL A 4 -7.81 -71.22 -6.15
N LEU A 5 -6.68 -70.92 -6.81
CA LEU A 5 -5.93 -69.68 -6.59
C LEU A 5 -6.61 -68.43 -7.19
N ASN A 6 -7.14 -68.52 -8.42
CA ASN A 6 -7.73 -67.37 -9.11
C ASN A 6 -8.92 -66.73 -8.35
N ALA A 7 -9.76 -67.55 -7.71
CA ALA A 7 -10.91 -67.06 -6.96
C ALA A 7 -10.55 -66.11 -5.79
N ARG A 8 -9.34 -66.26 -5.21
CA ARG A 8 -8.87 -65.44 -4.08
C ARG A 8 -8.15 -64.16 -4.49
N LEU A 9 -7.61 -64.04 -5.72
CA LEU A 9 -7.06 -62.78 -6.21
C LEU A 9 -8.15 -61.82 -6.72
N CYS A 10 -9.14 -62.31 -7.47
CA CYS A 10 -10.23 -61.47 -7.97
C CYS A 10 -11.07 -60.85 -6.83
N THR A 11 -11.27 -61.57 -5.73
CA THR A 11 -12.00 -61.08 -4.55
C THR A 11 -11.22 -60.03 -3.75
N LEU A 12 -9.87 -60.09 -3.73
CA LEU A 12 -9.04 -59.04 -3.13
C LEU A 12 -9.09 -57.74 -3.94
N TRP A 13 -9.04 -57.84 -5.28
CA TRP A 13 -9.16 -56.68 -6.18
C TRP A 13 -10.55 -56.03 -6.11
N ALA A 14 -11.62 -56.82 -6.01
CA ALA A 14 -12.97 -56.30 -5.81
C ALA A 14 -13.12 -55.50 -4.51
N LEU A 15 -12.49 -55.94 -3.41
CA LEU A 15 -12.51 -55.25 -2.12
C LEU A 15 -11.65 -53.96 -2.11
N LEU A 16 -10.49 -53.95 -2.78
CA LEU A 16 -9.73 -52.70 -2.95
C LEU A 16 -10.48 -51.69 -3.83
N ALA A 17 -11.14 -52.15 -4.91
CA ALA A 17 -11.95 -51.28 -5.76
C ALA A 17 -13.14 -50.68 -4.99
N ALA A 18 -13.83 -51.46 -4.15
CA ALA A 18 -14.93 -50.99 -3.32
C ALA A 18 -14.51 -49.89 -2.32
N LEU A 19 -13.29 -49.95 -1.78
CA LEU A 19 -12.75 -48.93 -0.87
C LEU A 19 -12.27 -47.65 -1.57
N LEU A 20 -12.05 -47.69 -2.88
CA LEU A 20 -11.72 -46.51 -3.71
C LEU A 20 -12.96 -45.75 -4.24
N PHE A 21 -14.16 -46.32 -4.07
CA PHE A 21 -15.44 -45.71 -4.49
C PHE A 21 -16.32 -45.23 -3.32
N VAL A 22 -15.75 -45.01 -2.13
CA VAL A 22 -16.29 -44.00 -1.20
C VAL A 22 -16.01 -42.63 -1.83
N GLY A 23 -16.89 -42.22 -2.74
CA GLY A 23 -16.74 -40.98 -3.48
C GLY A 23 -16.55 -39.82 -2.51
N ALA A 24 -15.45 -39.06 -2.68
CA ALA A 24 -15.28 -37.81 -1.96
C ALA A 24 -16.56 -36.98 -2.15
N PRO A 25 -17.17 -36.43 -1.08
CA PRO A 25 -18.37 -35.63 -1.22
C PRO A 25 -18.06 -34.54 -2.25
N PRO A 26 -18.95 -34.31 -3.24
CA PRO A 26 -18.64 -33.42 -4.34
C PRO A 26 -18.22 -32.09 -3.75
N VAL A 27 -17.00 -31.66 -4.07
CA VAL A 27 -16.47 -30.38 -3.63
C VAL A 27 -17.39 -29.34 -4.26
N ARG A 28 -18.39 -28.90 -3.48
CA ARG A 28 -19.13 -27.69 -3.79
C ARG A 28 -18.06 -26.62 -3.91
N ALA A 29 -17.79 -26.20 -5.14
CA ALA A 29 -17.20 -24.89 -5.38
C ALA A 29 -18.03 -23.94 -4.50
N ALA A 30 -17.37 -23.29 -3.55
CA ALA A 30 -18.05 -22.40 -2.63
C ALA A 30 -18.74 -21.35 -3.51
N ALA A 31 -20.09 -21.39 -3.56
CA ALA A 31 -20.85 -20.49 -4.40
C ALA A 31 -20.42 -19.09 -4.02
N ALA A 32 -19.85 -18.35 -4.98
CA ALA A 32 -19.17 -17.08 -4.71
C ALA A 32 -20.12 -16.21 -3.88
N VAL A 33 -19.74 -15.95 -2.62
CA VAL A 33 -20.62 -15.26 -1.68
C VAL A 33 -20.85 -13.87 -2.25
N LYS A 34 -22.04 -13.64 -2.80
CA LYS A 34 -22.44 -12.32 -3.32
C LYS A 34 -22.58 -11.41 -2.10
N ARG A 35 -21.49 -10.70 -1.80
CA ARG A 35 -21.42 -9.75 -0.69
C ARG A 35 -22.24 -8.51 -1.08
N ASP A 36 -23.51 -8.55 -0.72
CA ASP A 36 -24.50 -7.51 -1.02
C ASP A 36 -24.31 -6.35 -0.03
N PHE A 37 -23.39 -5.45 -0.36
CA PHE A 37 -23.22 -4.17 0.34
C PHE A 37 -24.07 -3.11 -0.37
N SER A 38 -24.70 -2.21 0.40
CA SER A 38 -25.34 -1.03 -0.17
C SER A 38 -24.31 0.01 -0.63
N GLU A 39 -24.67 0.83 -1.61
CA GLU A 39 -23.81 1.93 -2.11
C GLU A 39 -23.25 2.79 -0.97
N GLY A 40 -24.07 3.13 0.02
CA GLY A 40 -23.63 3.91 1.19
C GLY A 40 -22.56 3.22 2.04
N GLN A 41 -22.58 1.89 2.14
CA GLN A 41 -21.54 1.09 2.83
C GLN A 41 -20.26 0.97 2.01
N ILE A 42 -20.36 1.08 0.69
CA ILE A 42 -19.21 1.11 -0.23
C ILE A 42 -18.54 2.49 -0.16
N ASP A 43 -19.32 3.57 -0.25
CA ASP A 43 -18.82 4.95 -0.23
C ASP A 43 -18.27 5.39 1.14
N ASN A 44 -18.85 4.93 2.25
CA ASN A 44 -18.39 5.28 3.60
C ASN A 44 -17.24 4.39 4.15
N GLY A 45 -16.84 3.34 3.41
CA GLY A 45 -15.77 2.41 3.79
C GLY A 45 -16.18 1.27 4.74
N GLU A 46 -17.44 1.15 5.12
CA GLU A 46 -17.92 0.06 6.00
C GLU A 46 -17.74 -1.30 5.33
N ALA A 47 -18.02 -1.41 4.04
CA ALA A 47 -17.77 -2.61 3.25
C ALA A 47 -16.29 -3.02 3.32
N LEU A 48 -15.36 -2.08 3.15
CA LEU A 48 -13.92 -2.33 3.26
C LEU A 48 -13.50 -2.76 4.68
N SER A 49 -14.07 -2.16 5.73
CA SER A 49 -13.88 -2.57 7.13
C SER A 49 -14.37 -4.01 7.39
N GLN A 50 -15.53 -4.37 6.85
CA GLN A 50 -16.07 -5.74 6.93
C GLN A 50 -15.18 -6.74 6.18
N LEU A 51 -14.76 -6.43 4.94
CA LEU A 51 -13.82 -7.26 4.17
C LEU A 51 -12.46 -7.41 4.86
N SER A 52 -11.92 -6.33 5.44
CA SER A 52 -10.69 -6.38 6.24
C SER A 52 -10.84 -7.18 7.53
N THR A 53 -12.06 -7.28 8.07
CA THR A 53 -12.39 -8.15 9.21
C THR A 53 -12.44 -9.62 8.81
N GLU A 54 -13.09 -9.93 7.68
CA GLU A 54 -13.16 -11.28 7.09
C GLU A 54 -11.75 -11.79 6.78
N ALA A 55 -10.92 -10.97 6.11
CA ALA A 55 -9.53 -11.26 5.79
C ALA A 55 -8.67 -11.59 7.03
N LEU A 56 -8.85 -10.86 8.14
CA LEU A 56 -8.15 -11.12 9.39
C LEU A 56 -8.56 -12.47 9.99
N GLN A 57 -9.85 -12.82 9.94
CA GLN A 57 -10.35 -14.12 10.41
C GLN A 57 -9.82 -15.27 9.54
N SER A 58 -9.84 -15.13 8.21
CA SER A 58 -9.28 -16.10 7.26
C SER A 58 -7.78 -16.30 7.48
N SER A 59 -7.01 -15.23 7.71
CA SER A 59 -5.58 -15.30 8.02
C SER A 59 -5.31 -16.04 9.34
N GLN A 60 -6.08 -15.76 10.39
CA GLN A 60 -6.00 -16.51 11.67
C GLN A 60 -6.35 -18.00 11.50
N GLN A 61 -7.35 -18.34 10.68
CA GLN A 61 -7.72 -19.72 10.37
C GLN A 61 -6.65 -20.43 9.51
N LEU A 62 -6.03 -19.73 8.56
CA LEU A 62 -4.89 -20.22 7.79
C LEU A 62 -3.70 -20.53 8.70
N HIS A 63 -3.31 -19.60 9.56
CA HIS A 63 -2.23 -19.80 10.52
C HIS A 63 -2.47 -21.02 11.43
N LYS A 64 -3.68 -21.14 12.00
CA LYS A 64 -4.08 -22.32 12.80
C LYS A 64 -3.96 -23.64 12.00
N ARG A 65 -4.38 -23.65 10.72
CA ARG A 65 -4.26 -24.83 9.83
C ARG A 65 -2.81 -25.19 9.50
N LEU A 66 -1.90 -24.22 9.41
CA LEU A 66 -0.47 -24.45 9.18
C LEU A 66 0.21 -25.05 10.43
N VAL A 67 -0.02 -24.45 11.60
CA VAL A 67 0.49 -24.97 12.88
C VAL A 67 -0.01 -26.39 13.15
N ALA A 68 -1.31 -26.66 12.91
CA ALA A 68 -1.89 -27.99 13.05
C ALA A 68 -1.35 -29.04 12.05
N ARG A 69 -0.69 -28.62 10.96
CA ARG A 69 0.01 -29.49 10.00
C ARG A 69 1.51 -29.67 10.32
N GLY A 70 1.98 -29.17 11.47
CA GLY A 70 3.38 -29.25 11.88
C GLY A 70 4.32 -28.30 11.11
N ALA A 71 3.79 -27.26 10.46
CA ALA A 71 4.61 -26.28 9.76
C ALA A 71 5.40 -25.43 10.77
N ASN A 72 6.68 -25.77 10.98
CA ASN A 72 7.62 -24.98 11.79
C ASN A 72 8.09 -23.74 11.00
N SER A 73 7.15 -22.82 10.78
CA SER A 73 7.29 -21.63 9.93
C SER A 73 8.14 -20.51 10.53
N GLY A 74 8.50 -20.61 11.80
CA GLY A 74 9.07 -19.51 12.60
C GLY A 74 8.05 -18.44 13.02
N CYS A 75 6.94 -18.30 12.29
CA CYS A 75 5.81 -17.46 12.62
C CYS A 75 4.91 -18.14 13.65
N THR A 76 4.58 -17.43 14.73
CA THR A 76 3.72 -17.88 15.83
C THR A 76 2.84 -16.72 16.29
N VAL A 77 1.72 -16.98 16.97
CA VAL A 77 0.72 -15.94 17.31
C VAL A 77 1.32 -14.76 18.11
N ASP A 78 2.29 -15.04 18.98
CA ASP A 78 3.08 -14.06 19.75
C ASP A 78 4.04 -13.20 18.90
N LYS A 79 4.35 -13.63 17.67
CA LYS A 79 5.27 -12.94 16.74
C LYS A 79 4.57 -12.26 15.56
N ILE A 80 3.27 -12.51 15.36
CA ILE A 80 2.50 -11.86 14.28
C ILE A 80 2.49 -10.35 14.51
N ARG A 81 3.14 -9.62 13.62
CA ARG A 81 3.13 -8.16 13.63
C ARG A 81 1.82 -7.65 13.03
N ILE A 82 1.24 -6.62 13.63
CA ILE A 82 -0.04 -6.06 13.17
C ILE A 82 0.24 -4.69 12.55
N ARG A 83 0.15 -4.58 11.21
CA ARG A 83 0.24 -3.31 10.45
C ARG A 83 -1.01 -2.47 10.67
N ARG A 84 -0.88 -1.16 10.86
CA ARG A 84 -1.99 -0.27 11.30
C ARG A 84 -2.08 1.00 10.45
N GLU A 85 -3.27 1.54 10.34
CA GLU A 85 -3.53 2.80 9.64
C GLU A 85 -2.86 3.97 10.41
N TRP A 86 -2.18 4.88 9.71
CA TRP A 86 -1.34 5.94 10.28
C TRP A 86 -2.03 6.84 11.30
N ARG A 87 -3.31 7.21 11.08
CA ARG A 87 -4.08 8.05 12.01
C ARG A 87 -4.30 7.33 13.34
N THR A 88 -4.42 6.00 13.33
CA THR A 88 -4.55 5.17 14.56
C THR A 88 -3.27 5.04 15.39
N LEU A 89 -2.10 5.41 14.85
CA LEU A 89 -0.84 5.44 15.62
C LEU A 89 -0.80 6.66 16.57
N PRO A 90 -0.42 6.48 17.84
CA PRO A 90 -0.06 7.57 18.73
C PRO A 90 1.02 8.50 18.14
N LYS A 91 0.97 9.79 18.47
CA LYS A 91 1.95 10.79 18.01
C LYS A 91 3.40 10.43 18.34
N SER A 92 3.65 9.68 19.43
CA SER A 92 4.95 9.12 19.77
C SER A 92 5.43 8.04 18.78
N GLU A 93 4.57 7.10 18.39
CA GLU A 93 4.90 6.04 17.43
C GLU A 93 5.15 6.58 16.02
N ARG A 94 4.39 7.60 15.59
CA ARG A 94 4.64 8.31 14.33
C ARG A 94 6.02 8.98 14.33
N ARG A 95 6.39 9.70 15.40
CA ARG A 95 7.74 10.29 15.55
C ARG A 95 8.83 9.22 15.56
N ALA A 96 8.60 8.07 16.19
CA ALA A 96 9.55 6.95 16.17
C ALA A 96 9.72 6.36 14.76
N PHE A 97 8.66 6.30 13.95
CA PHE A 97 8.76 5.89 12.54
C PHE A 97 9.56 6.93 11.74
N ILE A 98 9.20 8.21 11.84
CA ILE A 98 9.88 9.34 11.19
C ILE A 98 11.39 9.37 11.54
N ALA A 99 11.74 9.13 12.80
CA ALA A 99 13.14 9.05 13.24
C ALA A 99 13.90 7.87 12.60
N ALA A 100 13.25 6.71 12.46
CA ALA A 100 13.85 5.55 11.80
C ALA A 100 14.04 5.78 10.28
N VAL A 101 13.08 6.43 9.60
CA VAL A 101 13.23 6.84 8.18
C VAL A 101 14.41 7.81 8.02
N LYS A 102 14.53 8.82 8.90
CA LYS A 102 15.67 9.74 8.92
C LYS A 102 17.01 9.05 9.17
N CYS A 103 17.02 7.97 9.95
CA CYS A 103 18.21 7.16 10.13
C CYS A 103 18.59 6.38 8.86
N LEU A 104 17.65 5.92 8.03
CA LEU A 104 17.98 5.36 6.71
C LEU A 104 18.57 6.43 5.77
N GLN A 105 18.12 7.69 5.90
CA GLN A 105 18.66 8.88 5.22
C GLN A 105 20.02 9.36 5.76
N SER A 106 20.62 8.67 6.73
CA SER A 106 21.99 8.88 7.20
C SER A 106 22.82 7.60 7.33
N SER A 107 22.21 6.43 7.15
CA SER A 107 22.89 5.14 7.10
C SER A 107 23.67 5.02 5.77
N PRO A 108 24.89 4.46 5.76
CA PRO A 108 25.67 4.30 4.52
C PRO A 108 24.94 3.48 3.45
N SER A 109 25.16 3.82 2.18
CA SER A 109 24.75 3.00 1.04
C SER A 109 25.45 1.64 1.03
N LEU A 110 24.74 0.63 0.51
CA LEU A 110 25.20 -0.73 0.21
C LEU A 110 25.61 -0.92 -1.25
N LEU A 111 25.38 0.08 -2.11
CA LEU A 111 25.70 0.05 -3.53
C LEU A 111 27.13 0.53 -3.79
N ASP A 112 27.73 0.06 -4.88
CA ASP A 112 29.04 0.54 -5.33
C ASP A 112 28.91 1.99 -5.85
N PRO A 113 29.61 2.97 -5.26
CA PRO A 113 29.57 4.36 -5.71
C PRO A 113 30.17 4.58 -7.12
N ALA A 114 30.90 3.61 -7.68
CA ALA A 114 31.30 3.62 -9.09
C ALA A 114 30.15 3.21 -10.04
N VAL A 115 29.13 2.50 -9.54
CA VAL A 115 27.94 2.06 -10.30
C VAL A 115 26.77 3.02 -10.10
N VAL A 116 26.56 3.52 -8.88
CA VAL A 116 25.51 4.52 -8.58
C VAL A 116 26.10 5.71 -7.81
N PRO A 117 26.83 6.63 -8.47
CA PRO A 117 27.39 7.82 -7.84
C PRO A 117 26.36 8.67 -7.05
N ALA A 118 25.09 8.69 -7.48
CA ALA A 118 24.01 9.38 -6.77
C ALA A 118 23.68 8.78 -5.39
N SER A 119 23.85 7.46 -5.20
CA SER A 119 23.48 6.81 -3.95
C SER A 119 24.53 7.10 -2.88
N LYS A 120 24.12 7.80 -1.82
CA LYS A 120 24.98 8.11 -0.67
C LYS A 120 24.53 7.40 0.60
N THR A 121 23.28 6.95 0.64
CA THR A 121 22.63 6.42 1.84
C THR A 121 21.80 5.17 1.56
N LEU A 122 21.51 4.39 2.60
CA LEU A 122 20.63 3.22 2.50
C LEU A 122 19.21 3.62 2.04
N TRP A 123 18.77 4.84 2.30
CA TRP A 123 17.55 5.41 1.72
C TRP A 123 17.63 5.52 0.19
N ASP A 124 18.74 6.07 -0.34
CA ASP A 124 18.95 6.21 -1.78
C ASP A 124 19.00 4.84 -2.49
N ASP A 125 19.48 3.79 -1.82
CA ASP A 125 19.52 2.42 -2.36
C ASP A 125 18.12 1.84 -2.65
N PHE A 126 17.11 2.14 -1.82
CA PHE A 126 15.73 1.74 -2.11
C PHE A 126 15.22 2.42 -3.39
N VAL A 127 15.55 3.71 -3.59
CA VAL A 127 15.22 4.45 -4.82
C VAL A 127 15.96 3.86 -6.03
N ALA A 128 17.24 3.53 -5.88
CA ALA A 128 18.07 2.98 -6.95
C ALA A 128 17.61 1.58 -7.39
N ILE A 129 17.36 0.66 -6.45
CA ILE A 129 16.90 -0.71 -6.75
C ILE A 129 15.51 -0.71 -7.39
N HIS A 130 14.63 0.21 -6.99
CA HIS A 130 13.34 0.40 -7.68
C HIS A 130 13.54 0.91 -9.11
N LEU A 131 14.31 2.00 -9.31
CA LEU A 131 14.65 2.55 -10.63
C LEU A 131 15.21 1.47 -11.58
N PHE A 132 16.16 0.67 -11.11
CA PHE A 132 16.76 -0.41 -11.90
C PHE A 132 15.75 -1.48 -12.33
N GLN A 133 14.68 -1.70 -11.56
CA GLN A 133 13.73 -2.80 -11.77
C GLN A 133 12.35 -2.33 -12.25
N THR A 134 12.06 -1.03 -12.36
CA THR A 134 10.73 -0.49 -12.75
C THR A 134 10.11 -1.19 -13.97
N GLY A 135 10.92 -1.44 -15.02
CA GLY A 135 10.49 -2.13 -16.24
C GLY A 135 10.23 -3.65 -16.10
N ASN A 136 10.45 -4.22 -14.92
CA ASN A 136 10.25 -5.63 -14.57
C ASN A 136 9.30 -5.85 -13.37
N ILE A 137 8.84 -4.77 -12.71
CA ILE A 137 8.04 -4.81 -11.47
C ILE A 137 6.71 -4.05 -11.56
N HIS A 138 6.43 -3.39 -12.68
CA HIS A 138 5.16 -2.70 -12.93
C HIS A 138 4.51 -3.25 -14.20
N LEU A 139 3.20 -3.48 -14.15
CA LEU A 139 2.42 -4.14 -15.22
C LEU A 139 3.02 -5.51 -15.61
N THR A 140 3.59 -6.20 -14.61
CA THR A 140 4.21 -7.54 -14.66
C THR A 140 3.60 -8.47 -13.61
N ALA A 141 3.85 -9.77 -13.77
CA ALA A 141 3.42 -10.81 -12.84
C ALA A 141 4.06 -10.72 -11.44
N THR A 142 5.16 -9.98 -11.32
CA THR A 142 5.93 -9.80 -10.07
C THR A 142 5.42 -8.65 -9.21
N PHE A 143 4.67 -7.70 -9.78
CA PHE A 143 4.29 -6.42 -9.15
C PHE A 143 3.87 -6.55 -7.68
N LEU A 144 2.87 -7.39 -7.40
CA LEU A 144 2.29 -7.54 -6.06
C LEU A 144 3.25 -8.17 -5.04
N THR A 145 4.02 -9.19 -5.45
CA THR A 145 4.94 -9.90 -4.55
C THR A 145 6.27 -9.17 -4.37
N TRP A 146 6.74 -8.48 -5.40
CA TRP A 146 7.91 -7.60 -5.34
C TRP A 146 7.67 -6.44 -4.36
N HIS A 147 6.57 -5.69 -4.51
CA HIS A 147 6.28 -4.55 -3.62
C HIS A 147 5.99 -4.97 -2.18
N ARG A 148 5.37 -6.14 -1.97
CA ARG A 148 5.26 -6.79 -0.66
C ARG A 148 6.65 -7.06 -0.03
N TYR A 149 7.58 -7.66 -0.79
CA TYR A 149 8.91 -7.99 -0.29
C TYR A 149 9.80 -6.74 -0.08
N PHE A 150 9.67 -5.74 -0.95
CA PHE A 150 10.35 -4.45 -0.86
C PHE A 150 9.91 -3.66 0.38
N THR A 151 8.60 -3.51 0.61
CA THR A 151 8.07 -2.83 1.82
C THR A 151 8.36 -3.60 3.11
N TRP A 152 8.30 -4.93 3.10
CA TRP A 152 8.73 -5.74 4.25
C TRP A 152 10.24 -5.65 4.50
N THR A 153 11.08 -5.59 3.46
CA THR A 153 12.53 -5.39 3.61
C THR A 153 12.83 -4.00 4.14
N TYR A 154 12.12 -2.97 3.69
CA TYR A 154 12.19 -1.62 4.25
C TYR A 154 11.79 -1.60 5.74
N GLU A 155 10.72 -2.30 6.11
CA GLU A 155 10.37 -2.52 7.52
C GLU A 155 11.53 -3.18 8.29
N GLN A 156 12.21 -4.18 7.73
CA GLN A 156 13.34 -4.83 8.42
C GLN A 156 14.54 -3.88 8.56
N LYS A 157 14.91 -3.09 7.53
CA LYS A 157 15.98 -2.09 7.65
C LYS A 157 15.67 -1.04 8.73
N LEU A 158 14.42 -0.56 8.82
CA LEU A 158 14.00 0.32 9.91
C LEU A 158 14.23 -0.33 11.30
N ARG A 159 13.95 -1.64 11.44
CA ARG A 159 14.08 -2.40 12.70
C ARG A 159 15.51 -2.72 13.10
N ASP A 160 16.30 -3.15 12.12
CA ASP A 160 17.58 -3.83 12.32
C ASP A 160 18.78 -2.88 12.17
N VAL A 161 18.68 -1.89 11.28
CA VAL A 161 19.69 -0.80 11.15
C VAL A 161 19.32 0.36 12.07
N CYS A 162 18.06 0.78 12.05
CA CYS A 162 17.59 1.98 12.74
C CYS A 162 16.83 1.72 14.04
N GLY A 163 16.86 0.48 14.54
CA GLY A 163 16.36 0.10 15.87
C GLY A 163 14.84 0.17 16.05
N TYR A 164 14.04 0.45 15.02
CA TYR A 164 12.60 0.71 15.13
C TYR A 164 11.82 -0.43 15.80
N LYS A 165 10.98 -0.10 16.80
CA LYS A 165 10.18 -1.09 17.55
C LYS A 165 8.67 -0.99 17.34
N GLY A 166 8.18 0.04 16.64
CA GLY A 166 6.74 0.23 16.39
C GLY A 166 6.16 -0.68 15.29
N THR A 167 4.90 -0.46 14.96
CA THR A 167 4.22 -1.12 13.83
C THR A 167 4.61 -0.50 12.48
N PHE A 168 4.55 -1.28 11.39
CA PHE A 168 4.67 -0.70 10.04
C PHE A 168 3.32 -0.10 9.62
N PRO A 169 3.25 1.21 9.34
CA PRO A 169 1.99 1.88 9.06
C PRO A 169 1.54 1.75 7.61
N TYR A 170 0.25 1.94 7.36
CA TYR A 170 -0.32 2.18 6.03
C TYR A 170 -1.13 3.47 5.99
N TRP A 171 -1.36 3.99 4.79
CA TRP A 171 -2.20 5.16 4.53
C TRP A 171 -3.51 4.70 3.90
N GLU A 172 -4.62 4.76 4.66
CA GLU A 172 -5.95 4.59 4.07
C GLU A 172 -6.33 5.87 3.32
N TRP A 173 -6.44 5.74 2.00
CA TRP A 173 -6.71 6.82 1.04
C TRP A 173 -8.15 7.30 1.10
N GLY A 174 -9.11 6.39 1.33
CA GLY A 174 -10.55 6.70 1.31
C GLY A 174 -10.94 7.77 2.35
N LEU A 175 -10.20 7.83 3.44
CA LEU A 175 -10.34 8.83 4.52
C LEU A 175 -9.79 10.23 4.19
N ASP A 176 -9.06 10.42 3.08
CA ASP A 176 -8.43 11.70 2.70
C ASP A 176 -8.95 12.34 1.41
N VAL A 177 -9.79 11.65 0.64
CA VAL A 177 -10.03 12.00 -0.77
C VAL A 177 -10.46 13.46 -1.02
N HIS A 178 -11.20 14.07 -0.09
CA HIS A 178 -11.64 15.46 -0.20
C HIS A 178 -10.57 16.49 0.23
N ASN A 179 -9.56 16.11 1.00
CA ASN A 179 -8.49 16.99 1.46
C ASN A 179 -7.19 16.22 1.84
N PRO A 180 -6.39 15.76 0.87
CA PRO A 180 -5.12 15.07 1.15
C PRO A 180 -4.11 15.93 1.92
N ALA A 181 -4.17 17.27 1.79
CA ALA A 181 -3.34 18.20 2.57
C ALA A 181 -3.77 18.32 4.05
N GLY A 182 -4.99 17.89 4.39
CA GLY A 182 -5.46 17.74 5.77
C GLY A 182 -5.18 16.35 6.37
N SER A 183 -4.63 15.42 5.57
CA SER A 183 -4.27 14.08 6.03
C SER A 183 -3.26 14.14 7.17
N PRO A 184 -3.42 13.39 8.27
CA PRO A 184 -2.36 13.27 9.26
C PRO A 184 -1.08 12.61 8.73
N VAL A 185 -1.08 12.05 7.50
CA VAL A 185 0.12 11.64 6.76
C VAL A 185 0.85 12.85 6.17
N PHE A 186 0.13 13.90 5.75
CA PHE A 186 0.64 15.02 4.95
C PHE A 186 0.31 16.43 5.51
N ASP A 187 -0.15 16.54 6.77
CA ASP A 187 -0.59 17.80 7.41
C ASP A 187 0.54 18.81 7.72
N GLY A 188 1.79 18.49 7.40
CA GLY A 188 2.96 19.34 7.67
C GLY A 188 3.37 19.42 9.14
N SER A 189 2.67 18.74 10.06
CA SER A 189 3.05 18.67 11.48
C SER A 189 4.35 17.91 11.69
N ASP A 190 4.91 17.99 12.89
CA ASP A 190 6.03 17.16 13.34
C ASP A 190 5.68 15.65 13.44
N THR A 191 4.42 15.29 13.20
CA THR A 191 3.89 13.92 13.17
C THR A 191 3.39 13.48 11.80
N SER A 192 3.72 14.24 10.75
CA SER A 192 3.48 13.90 9.33
C SER A 192 4.72 13.31 8.66
N LEU A 193 4.53 12.78 7.45
CA LEU A 193 5.58 12.56 6.46
C LEU A 193 5.87 13.82 5.66
N SER A 194 5.90 14.97 6.34
CA SER A 194 5.98 16.34 5.78
C SER A 194 4.74 16.81 5.03
N GLY A 195 4.67 18.12 4.81
CA GLY A 195 3.51 18.81 4.22
C GLY A 195 3.41 18.74 2.69
N ASN A 196 2.57 19.61 2.15
CA ASN A 196 2.48 19.91 0.72
C ASN A 196 3.68 20.72 0.21
N GLY A 197 3.85 20.73 -1.11
CA GLY A 197 4.74 21.66 -1.82
C GLY A 197 4.28 23.12 -1.69
N ALA A 198 5.22 24.05 -1.90
CA ALA A 198 4.90 25.47 -2.04
C ALA A 198 4.00 25.67 -3.28
N TYR A 199 2.91 26.41 -3.14
CA TYR A 199 1.95 26.61 -4.23
C TYR A 199 2.54 27.40 -5.39
N SER A 200 2.33 26.90 -6.61
CA SER A 200 2.51 27.64 -7.87
C SER A 200 1.36 27.31 -8.82
N PRO A 201 0.72 28.30 -9.48
CA PRO A 201 -0.31 28.04 -10.49
C PRO A 201 0.21 27.21 -11.67
N HIS A 202 -0.56 26.21 -12.09
CA HIS A 202 -0.20 25.26 -13.15
C HIS A 202 -1.46 24.56 -13.70
N GLU A 203 -1.34 23.85 -14.83
CA GLU A 203 -2.49 23.22 -15.53
C GLU A 203 -2.75 21.74 -15.12
N GLY A 204 -2.07 21.24 -14.08
CA GLY A 204 -2.10 19.81 -13.72
C GLY A 204 -1.27 18.91 -14.65
N LEU A 205 -0.92 17.71 -14.18
CA LEU A 205 -0.04 16.77 -14.89
C LEU A 205 -0.78 16.12 -16.06
N TRP A 206 -0.12 15.99 -17.22
CA TRP A 206 -0.64 15.21 -18.34
C TRP A 206 0.20 13.94 -18.51
N ILE A 207 -0.48 12.78 -18.56
CA ILE A 207 0.09 11.44 -18.48
C ILE A 207 -0.25 10.69 -19.76
N THR A 208 0.74 10.43 -20.61
CA THR A 208 0.58 9.60 -21.81
C THR A 208 0.65 8.12 -21.45
N GLN A 209 -0.47 7.40 -21.48
CA GLN A 209 -0.51 5.96 -21.25
C GLN A 209 0.13 5.23 -22.45
N ALA A 210 1.11 4.36 -22.18
CA ALA A 210 2.12 3.98 -23.16
C ALA A 210 1.65 2.99 -24.24
N PHE A 211 0.62 2.17 -23.95
CA PHE A 211 0.13 1.14 -24.87
C PHE A 211 -1.02 1.66 -25.74
N SER A 212 -1.91 2.45 -25.15
CA SER A 212 -3.11 3.03 -25.77
C SER A 212 -2.84 4.37 -26.45
N GLY A 213 -1.75 5.07 -26.10
CA GLY A 213 -1.46 6.43 -26.56
C GLY A 213 -2.37 7.51 -25.97
N ASN A 214 -3.26 7.17 -25.03
CA ASN A 214 -4.19 8.10 -24.41
C ASN A 214 -3.48 9.10 -23.49
N VAL A 215 -3.86 10.38 -23.55
CA VAL A 215 -3.33 11.44 -22.67
C VAL A 215 -4.34 11.73 -21.56
N LEU A 216 -4.13 11.13 -20.39
CA LEU A 216 -4.90 11.44 -19.19
C LEU A 216 -4.45 12.79 -18.62
N LYS A 217 -5.38 13.75 -18.49
CA LYS A 217 -5.11 15.08 -17.93
C LYS A 217 -5.63 15.15 -16.50
N LEU A 218 -4.73 15.23 -15.53
CA LEU A 218 -5.08 15.43 -14.14
C LEU A 218 -5.39 16.91 -13.90
N GLN A 219 -6.36 17.21 -13.03
CA GLN A 219 -6.54 18.59 -12.55
C GLN A 219 -5.32 19.02 -11.70
N PRO A 220 -4.99 20.33 -11.63
CA PRO A 220 -3.94 20.81 -10.73
C PRO A 220 -4.27 20.50 -9.27
N GLY A 221 -3.23 20.18 -8.49
CA GLY A 221 -3.34 20.04 -7.04
C GLY A 221 -3.24 21.40 -6.34
N THR A 222 -2.63 21.37 -5.15
CA THR A 222 -2.54 22.54 -4.26
C THR A 222 -1.10 22.94 -3.91
N GLY A 223 -0.10 22.39 -4.61
CA GLY A 223 1.33 22.59 -4.34
C GLY A 223 2.15 22.83 -5.62
N SER A 224 2.88 21.80 -6.05
CA SER A 224 3.89 21.71 -7.12
C SER A 224 5.33 22.10 -6.77
N GLY A 225 5.55 23.01 -5.81
CA GLY A 225 6.88 23.44 -5.35
C GLY A 225 7.53 22.52 -4.29
N CYS A 226 8.69 22.96 -3.75
CA CYS A 226 9.36 22.25 -2.65
C CYS A 226 8.45 22.14 -1.41
N VAL A 227 8.52 21.02 -0.70
CA VAL A 227 7.80 20.77 0.56
C VAL A 227 8.12 21.86 1.59
N THR A 228 7.08 22.48 2.14
CA THR A 228 7.21 23.68 2.98
C THR A 228 7.46 23.42 4.46
N SER A 229 7.03 22.25 4.96
CA SER A 229 6.83 22.01 6.40
C SER A 229 6.98 20.54 6.77
N GLY A 230 7.09 20.28 8.07
CA GLY A 230 7.22 18.93 8.65
C GLY A 230 8.64 18.34 8.56
N PRO A 231 8.81 17.05 8.91
CA PRO A 231 10.13 16.48 9.19
C PRO A 231 11.05 16.32 7.97
N PHE A 232 10.51 16.20 6.77
CA PHE A 232 11.25 15.90 5.53
C PHE A 232 11.31 17.08 4.56
N LYS A 233 11.02 18.31 5.00
CA LYS A 233 11.17 19.53 4.18
C LYS A 233 12.60 19.71 3.62
N ASP A 234 13.60 19.23 4.38
CA ASP A 234 15.02 19.32 4.03
C ASP A 234 15.53 18.03 3.36
N LEU A 235 14.64 17.15 2.89
CA LEU A 235 14.98 15.91 2.18
C LEU A 235 15.58 16.24 0.81
N LYS A 236 16.80 15.74 0.60
CA LYS A 236 17.57 15.86 -0.64
C LYS A 236 17.30 14.67 -1.55
N VAL A 237 16.49 14.87 -2.59
CA VAL A 237 16.26 13.87 -3.65
C VAL A 237 17.52 13.81 -4.51
N ARG A 238 18.18 12.63 -4.58
CA ARG A 238 19.47 12.45 -5.25
C ARG A 238 19.43 11.78 -6.62
N LEU A 239 18.38 11.01 -6.90
CA LEU A 239 18.25 10.22 -8.13
C LEU A 239 17.25 10.83 -9.11
N GLY A 240 17.41 10.47 -10.39
CA GLY A 240 16.56 10.90 -11.49
C GLY A 240 16.50 12.42 -11.70
N THR A 241 15.46 12.96 -12.33
CA THR A 241 14.27 12.27 -12.85
C THR A 241 14.58 11.28 -13.97
N VAL A 242 13.63 10.41 -14.31
CA VAL A 242 13.74 9.44 -15.41
C VAL A 242 12.64 9.67 -16.43
N VAL A 243 11.37 9.66 -16.00
CA VAL A 243 10.19 10.00 -16.82
C VAL A 243 9.19 10.80 -15.98
N MET A 244 9.58 12.02 -15.61
CA MET A 244 8.73 12.94 -14.87
C MET A 244 7.66 13.54 -15.80
N PRO A 245 6.35 13.31 -15.58
CA PRO A 245 5.30 13.95 -16.36
C PRO A 245 5.34 15.46 -16.16
N GLN A 246 4.89 16.21 -17.17
CA GLN A 246 4.92 17.67 -17.14
C GLN A 246 3.51 18.27 -16.91
N TYR A 247 3.48 19.47 -16.35
CA TYR A 247 2.24 20.22 -16.21
C TYR A 247 1.84 20.83 -17.56
N GLY A 248 0.57 20.69 -17.97
CA GLY A 248 0.04 21.25 -19.22
C GLY A 248 0.59 20.62 -20.52
N ASN A 249 1.35 19.53 -20.43
CA ASN A 249 2.10 19.00 -21.58
C ASN A 249 2.28 17.46 -21.48
N PRO A 250 1.97 16.68 -22.54
CA PRO A 250 2.07 15.21 -22.50
C PRO A 250 3.50 14.65 -22.57
N ASN A 251 4.50 15.52 -22.72
CA ASN A 251 5.91 15.14 -22.74
C ASN A 251 6.42 14.75 -21.35
N TRP A 252 7.49 13.97 -21.34
CA TRP A 252 8.20 13.51 -20.14
C TRP A 252 9.58 14.19 -20.05
N THR A 253 10.11 14.38 -18.85
CA THR A 253 11.50 14.84 -18.65
C THR A 253 12.31 13.89 -17.77
N GLY A 254 13.57 13.68 -18.15
CA GLY A 254 14.53 12.87 -17.42
C GLY A 254 15.87 13.60 -17.30
N SER A 255 16.65 13.29 -16.27
CA SER A 255 18.05 13.67 -16.19
C SER A 255 18.87 12.90 -17.23
N ALA A 256 19.87 13.57 -17.83
CA ALA A 256 20.80 12.92 -18.76
C ALA A 256 21.66 11.83 -18.07
N ASN A 257 21.77 11.86 -16.74
CA ASN A 257 22.37 10.79 -15.96
C ASN A 257 21.61 10.62 -14.63
N PRO A 258 20.53 9.81 -14.58
CA PRO A 258 19.66 9.69 -13.40
C PRO A 258 20.32 8.96 -12.21
N LEU A 259 21.48 8.33 -12.42
CA LEU A 259 22.28 7.63 -11.40
C LEU A 259 23.53 8.42 -11.00
N GLY A 260 23.79 9.57 -11.64
CA GLY A 260 24.96 10.41 -11.45
C GLY A 260 24.80 11.48 -10.37
N GLU A 261 25.92 12.09 -9.99
CA GLU A 261 25.92 13.28 -9.13
C GLU A 261 25.35 14.52 -9.84
N GLY A 262 25.04 15.57 -9.09
CA GLY A 262 24.50 16.84 -9.61
C GLY A 262 22.97 16.93 -9.65
N ASN A 263 22.25 15.81 -9.50
CA ASN A 263 20.78 15.76 -9.48
C ASN A 263 20.13 16.21 -8.15
N GLU A 264 20.91 16.69 -7.16
CA GLU A 264 20.43 16.97 -5.80
C GLU A 264 19.42 18.13 -5.76
N ARG A 265 18.21 17.85 -5.27
CA ARG A 265 17.09 18.82 -5.22
C ARG A 265 16.16 18.58 -4.02
N CYS A 266 15.26 19.52 -3.75
CA CYS A 266 14.24 19.38 -2.71
C CYS A 266 13.21 18.29 -3.07
N LEU A 267 12.62 17.66 -2.05
CA LEU A 267 11.33 16.98 -2.19
C LEU A 267 10.25 18.00 -2.60
N LYS A 268 9.48 17.70 -3.65
CA LYS A 268 8.30 18.49 -4.08
C LYS A 268 7.05 17.62 -4.03
N ARG A 269 5.90 18.24 -3.75
CA ARG A 269 4.59 17.58 -3.79
C ARG A 269 3.54 18.48 -4.40
N ASP A 270 2.49 17.86 -4.93
CA ASP A 270 1.29 18.53 -5.40
C ASP A 270 0.07 17.77 -4.90
N LEU A 271 -0.29 17.98 -3.62
CA LEU A 271 -1.34 17.19 -2.99
C LEU A 271 -2.69 17.43 -3.67
N ASN A 272 -3.29 16.35 -4.21
CA ASN A 272 -4.32 16.44 -5.24
C ASN A 272 -5.63 15.72 -4.85
N ALA A 273 -6.61 16.50 -4.38
CA ALA A 273 -7.92 15.99 -3.98
C ALA A 273 -8.76 15.46 -5.16
N TRP A 274 -8.54 15.95 -6.38
CA TRP A 274 -9.26 15.47 -7.56
C TRP A 274 -8.82 14.06 -7.94
N VAL A 275 -7.50 13.81 -7.97
CA VAL A 275 -6.94 12.47 -8.21
C VAL A 275 -7.40 11.49 -7.12
N ALA A 276 -7.34 11.91 -5.85
CA ALA A 276 -7.75 11.07 -4.74
C ALA A 276 -9.25 10.69 -4.81
N SER A 277 -10.11 11.67 -5.10
CA SER A 277 -11.56 11.46 -5.23
C SER A 277 -11.94 10.62 -6.46
N ALA A 278 -11.16 10.67 -7.54
CA ALA A 278 -11.44 9.90 -8.76
C ALA A 278 -10.96 8.44 -8.67
N PHE A 279 -9.81 8.18 -8.03
CA PHE A 279 -9.10 6.89 -8.18
C PHE A 279 -8.77 6.17 -6.86
N THR A 280 -8.87 6.82 -5.70
CA THR A 280 -8.49 6.22 -4.39
C THR A 280 -9.56 6.35 -3.31
N SER A 281 -10.83 6.41 -3.68
CA SER A 281 -11.95 6.35 -2.73
C SER A 281 -12.12 4.96 -2.11
N PHE A 282 -12.92 4.89 -1.04
CA PHE A 282 -13.38 3.62 -0.49
C PHE A 282 -14.12 2.78 -1.53
N ARG A 283 -14.88 3.42 -2.43
CA ARG A 283 -15.53 2.79 -3.57
C ARG A 283 -14.52 2.12 -4.51
N ASN A 284 -13.55 2.87 -5.04
CA ASN A 284 -12.52 2.33 -5.93
C ASN A 284 -11.80 1.13 -5.31
N THR A 285 -11.53 1.19 -4.00
CA THR A 285 -10.84 0.12 -3.25
C THR A 285 -11.73 -1.10 -3.01
N THR A 286 -13.02 -0.90 -2.76
CA THR A 286 -13.99 -1.97 -2.47
C THR A 286 -14.40 -2.71 -3.74
N GLU A 287 -14.74 -1.99 -4.82
CA GLU A 287 -15.09 -2.55 -6.13
C GLU A 287 -13.92 -3.37 -6.69
N LEU A 288 -12.69 -2.86 -6.59
CA LEU A 288 -11.46 -3.58 -6.94
C LEU A 288 -11.36 -4.96 -6.25
N ILE A 289 -11.69 -5.06 -4.96
CA ILE A 289 -11.63 -6.31 -4.18
C ILE A 289 -12.78 -7.27 -4.52
N LEU A 290 -13.97 -6.75 -4.79
CA LEU A 290 -15.20 -7.54 -4.98
C LEU A 290 -15.37 -8.08 -6.40
N GLU A 291 -15.10 -7.27 -7.41
CA GLU A 291 -15.43 -7.59 -8.81
C GLU A 291 -14.35 -8.46 -9.47
N ASN A 292 -13.08 -8.23 -9.13
CA ASN A 292 -11.94 -8.89 -9.76
C ASN A 292 -11.66 -10.24 -9.11
N ASN A 293 -12.14 -11.33 -9.72
CA ASN A 293 -12.05 -12.66 -9.10
C ASN A 293 -10.74 -13.43 -9.40
N ASN A 294 -9.88 -12.92 -10.28
CA ASN A 294 -8.59 -13.50 -10.62
C ASN A 294 -7.45 -12.47 -10.48
N VAL A 295 -6.19 -12.94 -10.42
CA VAL A 295 -5.02 -12.06 -10.19
C VAL A 295 -4.70 -11.18 -11.40
N GLU A 296 -5.06 -11.60 -12.63
CA GLU A 296 -4.92 -10.82 -13.86
C GLU A 296 -5.68 -9.50 -13.75
N MET A 297 -7.00 -9.56 -13.60
CA MET A 297 -7.85 -8.37 -13.57
C MET A 297 -7.60 -7.57 -12.29
N PHE A 298 -7.37 -8.24 -11.15
CA PHE A 298 -7.05 -7.55 -9.89
C PHE A 298 -5.79 -6.69 -10.01
N GLN A 299 -4.68 -7.22 -10.56
CA GLN A 299 -3.45 -6.43 -10.72
C GLN A 299 -3.56 -5.40 -11.86
N ALA A 300 -4.32 -5.70 -12.92
CA ALA A 300 -4.52 -4.78 -14.06
C ALA A 300 -5.37 -3.56 -13.67
N ILE A 301 -6.50 -3.75 -12.99
CA ILE A 301 -7.36 -2.65 -12.51
C ILE A 301 -6.67 -1.87 -11.38
N MET A 302 -5.93 -2.53 -10.49
CA MET A 302 -5.17 -1.86 -9.42
C MET A 302 -4.15 -0.85 -9.96
N GLN A 303 -3.48 -1.17 -11.07
CA GLN A 303 -2.45 -0.34 -11.71
C GLN A 303 -2.97 0.52 -12.88
N ALA A 304 -4.24 0.36 -13.27
CA ALA A 304 -4.81 0.84 -14.54
C ALA A 304 -3.94 0.52 -15.76
N ASP A 305 -3.69 -0.77 -15.97
CA ASP A 305 -3.05 -1.28 -17.19
C ASP A 305 -3.90 -0.90 -18.42
N ASP A 306 -3.37 -0.02 -19.28
CA ASP A 306 -4.12 0.56 -20.40
C ASP A 306 -4.31 -0.39 -21.59
N ARG A 307 -3.83 -1.64 -21.45
CA ARG A 307 -4.28 -2.80 -22.25
C ARG A 307 -5.71 -3.24 -21.91
N TYR A 308 -6.20 -2.91 -20.71
CA TYR A 308 -7.50 -3.31 -20.19
C TYR A 308 -8.38 -2.10 -19.83
N VAL A 309 -7.82 -1.01 -19.28
CA VAL A 309 -8.56 0.18 -18.85
C VAL A 309 -7.86 1.50 -19.23
N VAL A 310 -8.39 2.16 -20.26
CA VAL A 310 -7.90 3.46 -20.77
C VAL A 310 -8.49 4.62 -19.96
N GLY A 311 -7.71 5.67 -19.73
CA GLY A 311 -8.14 6.90 -19.04
C GLY A 311 -8.21 6.79 -17.51
N GLN A 312 -7.56 5.79 -16.93
CA GLN A 312 -7.60 5.46 -15.50
C GLN A 312 -6.21 5.49 -14.87
N LEU A 313 -6.14 5.61 -13.54
CA LEU A 313 -4.90 5.42 -12.75
C LEU A 313 -4.95 4.22 -11.78
N GLY A 314 -6.15 3.72 -11.47
CA GLY A 314 -6.35 2.71 -10.43
C GLY A 314 -5.93 3.21 -9.05
N VAL A 315 -6.03 2.36 -8.03
CA VAL A 315 -5.64 2.75 -6.66
C VAL A 315 -4.13 2.93 -6.50
N HIS A 316 -3.32 2.23 -7.32
CA HIS A 316 -1.85 2.37 -7.34
C HIS A 316 -1.42 3.71 -7.91
N GLY A 317 -1.72 3.97 -9.20
CA GLY A 317 -1.39 5.24 -9.84
C GLY A 317 -2.08 6.42 -9.13
N GLY A 318 -3.34 6.25 -8.72
CA GLY A 318 -4.08 7.27 -7.97
C GLY A 318 -3.38 7.68 -6.68
N GLY A 319 -2.81 6.73 -5.95
CA GLY A 319 -2.07 7.01 -4.71
C GLY A 319 -0.76 7.77 -4.93
N HIS A 320 0.02 7.42 -5.96
CA HIS A 320 1.22 8.18 -6.34
C HIS A 320 0.88 9.59 -6.81
N TYR A 321 -0.06 9.74 -7.74
CA TYR A 321 -0.43 11.05 -8.30
C TYR A 321 -1.29 11.90 -7.35
N THR A 322 -1.81 11.35 -6.25
CA THR A 322 -2.37 12.14 -5.13
C THR A 322 -1.27 12.83 -4.32
N ILE A 323 -0.08 12.24 -4.24
CA ILE A 323 1.13 12.86 -3.66
C ILE A 323 1.73 13.87 -4.65
N GLY A 324 1.84 13.44 -5.92
CA GLY A 324 2.33 14.26 -7.03
C GLY A 324 3.78 14.72 -6.85
N GLY A 325 4.17 15.75 -7.61
CA GLY A 325 5.49 16.37 -7.49
C GLY A 325 6.67 15.46 -7.79
N ASP A 326 7.78 15.68 -7.09
CA ASP A 326 9.11 15.16 -7.41
C ASP A 326 9.75 14.60 -6.11
N PRO A 327 9.88 13.27 -5.96
CA PRO A 327 9.78 12.25 -7.00
C PRO A 327 8.41 11.56 -7.13
N GLY A 328 7.39 11.99 -6.40
CA GLY A 328 6.11 11.25 -6.26
C GLY A 328 5.36 10.95 -7.56
N ALA A 329 5.53 11.77 -8.61
CA ALA A 329 4.94 11.56 -9.93
C ALA A 329 5.82 10.78 -10.94
N ASP A 330 7.05 10.38 -10.58
CA ASP A 330 7.96 9.63 -11.46
C ASP A 330 8.00 8.14 -11.07
N PRO A 331 7.49 7.21 -11.91
CA PRO A 331 7.36 5.78 -11.59
C PRO A 331 8.69 5.02 -11.47
N PHE A 332 9.84 5.66 -11.71
CA PHE A 332 11.15 5.07 -11.45
C PHE A 332 11.69 5.42 -10.07
N ILE A 333 11.45 6.64 -9.59
CA ILE A 333 12.08 7.17 -8.37
C ILE A 333 11.10 7.52 -7.23
N SER A 334 9.81 7.21 -7.37
CA SER A 334 8.79 7.47 -6.34
C SER A 334 9.09 6.95 -4.92
N PRO A 335 9.91 5.90 -4.65
CA PRO A 335 10.37 5.58 -3.28
C PRO A 335 11.19 6.68 -2.58
N GLY A 336 11.62 7.70 -3.32
CA GLY A 336 12.24 8.90 -2.77
C GLY A 336 11.26 9.89 -2.13
N ASP A 337 9.95 9.61 -2.15
CA ASP A 337 8.97 10.25 -1.25
C ASP A 337 8.66 9.30 -0.07
N PRO A 338 8.78 9.73 1.20
CA PRO A 338 8.42 8.92 2.36
C PRO A 338 6.99 8.35 2.36
N GLY A 339 6.04 8.99 1.67
CA GLY A 339 4.67 8.53 1.50
C GLY A 339 4.54 7.23 0.70
N PHE A 340 5.51 6.92 -0.19
CA PHE A 340 5.56 5.68 -0.98
C PHE A 340 5.35 4.43 -0.12
N TYR A 341 6.01 4.36 1.04
CA TYR A 341 6.03 3.17 1.88
C TYR A 341 4.69 2.94 2.59
N LEU A 342 3.94 4.00 2.89
CA LEU A 342 2.58 3.90 3.46
C LEU A 342 1.53 3.62 2.38
N HIS A 343 1.71 4.19 1.18
CA HIS A 343 0.91 3.86 0.00
C HIS A 343 1.06 2.38 -0.37
N HIS A 344 2.29 1.87 -0.52
CA HIS A 344 2.51 0.46 -0.84
C HIS A 344 2.18 -0.49 0.31
N ALA A 345 2.23 -0.03 1.57
CA ALA A 345 1.67 -0.79 2.69
C ALA A 345 0.14 -0.94 2.59
N GLN A 346 -0.57 0.03 2.00
CA GLN A 346 -2.01 -0.07 1.69
C GLN A 346 -2.26 -0.90 0.43
N ILE A 347 -1.41 -0.83 -0.61
CA ILE A 347 -1.47 -1.75 -1.76
C ILE A 347 -1.35 -3.21 -1.29
N ASP A 348 -0.38 -3.51 -0.42
CA ASP A 348 -0.24 -4.83 0.19
C ASP A 348 -1.42 -5.17 1.12
N ARG A 349 -2.06 -4.20 1.80
CA ARG A 349 -3.31 -4.44 2.53
C ARG A 349 -4.44 -4.86 1.59
N VAL A 350 -4.66 -4.13 0.50
CA VAL A 350 -5.73 -4.41 -0.48
C VAL A 350 -5.51 -5.77 -1.14
N PHE A 351 -4.26 -6.10 -1.51
CA PHE A 351 -3.89 -7.44 -1.99
C PHE A 351 -4.09 -8.51 -0.92
N TRP A 352 -3.68 -8.28 0.33
CA TRP A 352 -3.87 -9.22 1.44
C TRP A 352 -5.35 -9.46 1.74
N ILE A 353 -6.20 -8.43 1.75
CA ILE A 353 -7.65 -8.60 1.89
C ILE A 353 -8.14 -9.50 0.76
N TRP A 354 -7.89 -9.11 -0.50
CA TRP A 354 -8.30 -9.86 -1.68
C TRP A 354 -7.87 -11.34 -1.64
N GLN A 355 -6.62 -11.62 -1.27
CA GLN A 355 -6.11 -13.00 -1.12
C GLN A 355 -6.85 -13.77 -0.03
N MET A 356 -7.11 -13.16 1.14
CA MET A 356 -7.69 -13.86 2.29
C MET A 356 -9.19 -14.16 2.15
N LEU A 357 -9.91 -13.49 1.23
CA LEU A 357 -11.30 -13.81 0.90
C LEU A 357 -11.45 -15.16 0.16
N ASP A 358 -10.42 -15.63 -0.55
CA ASP A 358 -10.33 -16.99 -1.10
C ASP A 358 -8.87 -17.45 -1.26
N PHE A 359 -8.23 -17.71 -0.13
CA PHE A 359 -6.80 -18.05 -0.07
C PHE A 359 -6.46 -19.37 -0.78
N GLN A 360 -7.44 -20.22 -1.13
CA GLN A 360 -7.15 -21.49 -1.80
C GLN A 360 -6.96 -21.34 -3.31
N HIS A 361 -7.54 -20.31 -3.92
CA HIS A 361 -7.43 -20.05 -5.36
C HIS A 361 -6.65 -18.75 -5.68
N ARG A 362 -6.56 -17.81 -4.73
CA ARG A 362 -5.90 -16.49 -4.88
C ARG A 362 -4.41 -16.53 -4.48
N GLN A 363 -3.67 -17.50 -5.01
CA GLN A 363 -2.23 -17.75 -4.74
C GLN A 363 -1.37 -17.89 -6.02
N GLY A 364 -1.96 -17.66 -7.20
CA GLY A 364 -1.23 -17.64 -8.47
C GLY A 364 -0.61 -16.29 -8.80
N VAL A 365 0.18 -16.26 -9.87
CA VAL A 365 0.63 -15.05 -10.59
C VAL A 365 0.11 -15.08 -12.02
N TRP A 366 0.10 -13.94 -12.72
CA TRP A 366 -0.29 -13.85 -14.12
C TRP A 366 0.55 -12.84 -14.90
N GLY A 367 0.87 -13.16 -16.15
CA GLY A 367 1.65 -12.33 -17.05
C GLY A 367 3.14 -12.68 -17.05
N THR A 368 3.96 -11.75 -17.53
CA THR A 368 5.38 -11.97 -17.83
C THR A 368 6.28 -11.08 -16.95
N SER A 369 7.61 -11.15 -17.17
CA SER A 369 8.61 -10.44 -16.38
C SER A 369 9.00 -9.06 -16.94
N THR A 370 8.37 -8.59 -18.01
CA THR A 370 8.61 -7.27 -18.64
C THR A 370 7.33 -6.44 -18.66
N LEU A 371 7.47 -5.12 -18.43
CA LEU A 371 6.35 -4.17 -18.35
C LEU A 371 5.45 -4.29 -19.58
N GLN A 372 4.17 -4.58 -19.35
CA GLN A 372 3.17 -4.85 -20.40
C GLN A 372 3.55 -5.92 -21.43
N ASN A 373 4.50 -6.80 -21.09
CA ASN A 373 5.17 -7.75 -21.98
C ASN A 373 5.99 -7.12 -23.11
N MET A 374 6.61 -5.96 -22.86
CA MET A 374 7.42 -5.21 -23.81
C MET A 374 8.88 -5.03 -23.31
N PRO A 375 9.90 -5.60 -23.98
CA PRO A 375 9.80 -6.61 -25.05
C PRO A 375 9.22 -7.92 -24.51
N PRO A 376 8.71 -8.83 -25.37
CA PRO A 376 8.13 -10.09 -24.94
C PRO A 376 9.10 -10.96 -24.11
N SER A 377 8.60 -11.46 -22.98
CA SER A 377 9.33 -12.35 -22.06
C SER A 377 8.47 -13.56 -21.66
N PRO A 378 9.05 -14.63 -21.06
CA PRO A 378 8.29 -15.77 -20.59
C PRO A 378 7.26 -15.42 -19.51
N ASN A 379 6.19 -16.22 -19.42
CA ASN A 379 5.27 -16.16 -18.28
C ASN A 379 6.01 -16.48 -16.98
N VAL A 380 5.78 -15.69 -15.95
CA VAL A 380 6.35 -15.90 -14.61
C VAL A 380 5.51 -16.92 -13.85
N THR A 381 6.16 -17.73 -13.04
CA THR A 381 5.56 -18.76 -12.19
C THR A 381 5.80 -18.46 -10.71
N VAL A 382 5.12 -19.20 -9.82
CA VAL A 382 5.37 -19.09 -8.37
C VAL A 382 6.71 -19.72 -7.93
N GLU A 383 7.42 -20.42 -8.82
CA GLU A 383 8.77 -20.95 -8.57
C GLU A 383 9.89 -19.98 -8.96
N ASP A 384 9.57 -18.92 -9.70
CA ASP A 384 10.49 -17.83 -10.01
C ASP A 384 10.78 -16.96 -8.79
N THR A 385 11.81 -16.12 -8.89
CA THR A 385 12.45 -15.48 -7.74
C THR A 385 12.40 -13.95 -7.85
N VAL A 386 11.97 -13.29 -6.77
CA VAL A 386 12.14 -11.85 -6.57
C VAL A 386 13.51 -11.63 -5.94
N ASP A 387 14.32 -10.75 -6.52
CA ASP A 387 15.63 -10.35 -6.01
C ASP A 387 15.71 -8.83 -5.89
N ILE A 388 16.12 -8.34 -4.71
CA ILE A 388 16.33 -6.93 -4.40
C ILE A 388 17.72 -6.71 -3.77
N SER A 389 18.68 -7.58 -4.08
CA SER A 389 20.06 -7.48 -3.63
C SER A 389 20.68 -6.14 -4.06
N PRO A 390 21.45 -5.44 -3.19
CA PRO A 390 21.94 -5.88 -1.88
C PRO A 390 21.01 -5.54 -0.69
N LEU A 391 19.80 -4.99 -0.91
CA LEU A 391 18.88 -4.67 0.18
C LEU A 391 18.46 -5.94 0.93
N ASN A 392 18.11 -7.00 0.21
CA ASN A 392 17.85 -8.33 0.76
C ASN A 392 18.08 -9.41 -0.30
N GLY A 393 18.26 -10.65 0.14
CA GLY A 393 18.56 -11.77 -0.76
C GLY A 393 17.36 -12.21 -1.63
N PRO A 394 17.58 -13.11 -2.60
CA PRO A 394 16.54 -13.61 -3.48
C PRO A 394 15.53 -14.52 -2.76
N VAL A 395 14.23 -14.38 -3.02
CA VAL A 395 13.14 -15.20 -2.43
C VAL A 395 12.15 -15.64 -3.51
N LYS A 396 11.69 -16.90 -3.47
CA LYS A 396 10.71 -17.40 -4.44
C LYS A 396 9.32 -16.80 -4.23
N ILE A 397 8.63 -16.55 -5.33
CA ILE A 397 7.31 -15.90 -5.37
C ILE A 397 6.28 -16.63 -4.49
N LYS A 398 6.27 -17.97 -4.49
CA LYS A 398 5.40 -18.78 -3.61
C LYS A 398 5.57 -18.49 -2.12
N ASP A 399 6.80 -18.21 -1.68
CA ASP A 399 7.12 -17.94 -0.28
C ASP A 399 6.71 -16.50 0.11
N LEU A 400 6.42 -15.64 -0.88
CA LEU A 400 5.91 -14.28 -0.71
C LEU A 400 4.36 -14.19 -0.72
N MET A 401 3.66 -15.27 -1.06
CA MET A 401 2.20 -15.26 -1.18
C MET A 401 1.46 -15.26 0.17
N ASN A 402 2.12 -15.65 1.26
CA ASN A 402 1.47 -15.91 2.55
C ASN A 402 2.10 -15.09 3.71
N THR A 403 1.42 -14.02 4.12
CA THR A 403 1.89 -13.11 5.19
C THR A 403 2.01 -13.75 6.58
N VAL A 404 1.38 -14.91 6.81
CA VAL A 404 1.46 -15.71 8.06
C VAL A 404 2.02 -17.12 7.81
N GLY A 405 2.63 -17.33 6.65
CA GLY A 405 3.13 -18.63 6.19
C GLY A 405 4.47 -19.04 6.79
N GLY A 406 5.28 -18.07 7.20
CA GLY A 406 6.66 -18.26 7.65
C GLY A 406 7.64 -17.38 6.90
N SER A 407 8.93 -17.56 7.21
CA SER A 407 10.04 -16.78 6.63
C SER A 407 9.88 -16.53 5.12
N PRO A 408 9.86 -15.27 4.65
CA PRO A 408 10.18 -14.04 5.40
C PRO A 408 9.05 -13.48 6.30
N PHE A 409 7.78 -13.85 6.09
CA PHE A 409 6.64 -13.10 6.62
C PHE A 409 5.98 -13.68 7.88
N CYS A 410 5.64 -12.77 8.80
CA CYS A 410 4.78 -13.03 9.96
C CYS A 410 4.02 -11.76 10.37
N TYR A 411 3.05 -11.35 9.56
CA TYR A 411 2.25 -10.15 9.81
C TYR A 411 0.81 -10.25 9.28
N VAL A 412 -0.05 -9.37 9.79
CA VAL A 412 -1.43 -9.14 9.34
C VAL A 412 -1.73 -7.64 9.36
N TYR A 413 -2.87 -7.23 8.81
CA TYR A 413 -3.39 -5.88 8.94
C TYR A 413 -4.44 -5.78 10.05
N PHE A 414 -4.49 -4.63 10.73
CA PHE A 414 -5.44 -4.35 11.80
C PHE A 414 -6.88 -4.23 11.28
N LYS A 415 -7.86 -4.59 12.11
CA LYS A 415 -9.27 -4.28 11.85
C LYS A 415 -9.53 -2.80 12.09
N GLU A 416 -9.91 -2.06 11.06
CA GLU A 416 -10.45 -0.71 11.20
C GLU A 416 -11.87 -0.78 11.79
N SER A 417 -12.07 -0.11 12.93
CA SER A 417 -13.40 0.28 13.43
C SER A 417 -13.65 1.73 13.03
N LEU A 418 -14.71 2.00 12.26
CA LEU A 418 -15.03 3.35 11.77
C LEU A 418 -15.52 4.32 12.87
N ASP A 419 -15.70 3.83 14.11
CA ASP A 419 -16.00 4.58 15.33
C ASP A 419 -14.87 5.52 15.81
N MET A 420 -14.21 6.23 14.90
CA MET A 420 -13.12 7.18 15.20
C MET A 420 -13.63 8.52 15.75
N LYS A 421 -14.58 8.46 16.71
CA LYS A 421 -15.11 9.59 17.48
C LYS A 421 -15.01 9.41 19.01
N THR A 422 -14.00 8.70 19.50
CA THR A 422 -13.28 9.10 20.74
C THR A 422 -11.98 8.30 20.91
N SER A 423 -10.84 8.99 21.04
CA SER A 423 -9.58 8.33 21.39
C SER A 423 -9.42 8.25 22.91
N THR A 424 -9.85 7.14 23.50
CA THR A 424 -9.56 6.81 24.91
C THR A 424 -8.81 5.48 24.96
N SER A 425 -7.57 5.50 25.44
CA SER A 425 -6.69 4.33 25.44
C SER A 425 -7.14 3.28 26.45
N PHE A 426 -7.38 2.05 25.99
CA PHE A 426 -7.43 0.87 26.86
C PHE A 426 -6.27 -0.07 26.53
N ALA A 427 -5.37 -0.25 27.50
CA ALA A 427 -4.29 -1.22 27.43
C ALA A 427 -4.86 -2.64 27.63
N LEU A 428 -4.40 -3.59 26.83
CA LEU A 428 -4.88 -4.97 26.90
C LEU A 428 -4.22 -5.72 28.07
N LEU A 429 -4.92 -5.73 29.22
CA LEU A 429 -4.68 -6.66 30.32
C LEU A 429 -5.87 -7.62 30.40
N GLY A 430 -5.66 -8.88 30.02
CA GLY A 430 -6.72 -9.89 29.99
C GLY A 430 -6.89 -10.61 31.32
N LEU A 431 -8.11 -11.07 31.60
CA LEU A 431 -8.40 -12.18 32.52
C LEU A 431 -9.75 -12.81 32.18
N ILE A 432 -9.97 -14.04 32.65
CA ILE A 432 -11.14 -14.87 32.31
C ILE A 432 -12.15 -14.83 33.46
N ALA A 433 -13.38 -14.42 33.17
CA ALA A 433 -14.57 -14.79 33.93
C ALA A 433 -15.82 -14.55 33.08
N GLY A 434 -16.83 -15.43 33.20
CA GLY A 434 -18.12 -15.25 32.54
C GLY A 434 -19.26 -15.33 33.56
N THR A 435 -20.09 -14.30 33.60
CA THR A 435 -21.41 -14.29 34.27
C THR A 435 -22.37 -13.48 33.42
N ALA A 436 -23.62 -13.93 33.29
CA ALA A 436 -24.64 -13.19 32.57
C ALA A 436 -25.08 -11.95 33.36
N VAL A 437 -25.37 -10.85 32.64
CA VAL A 437 -26.04 -9.66 33.17
C VAL A 437 -27.26 -9.41 32.28
N ALA A 438 -28.38 -8.98 32.87
CA ALA A 438 -29.66 -8.90 32.18
C ALA A 438 -29.68 -7.87 31.04
N LYS A 439 -30.49 -8.15 30.00
CA LYS A 439 -30.78 -7.18 28.93
C LYS A 439 -31.65 -6.05 29.46
N THR A 440 -31.11 -4.85 29.63
CA THR A 440 -31.89 -3.61 29.56
C THR A 440 -32.01 -3.20 28.11
N ASP A 441 -33.15 -3.48 27.49
CA ASP A 441 -33.44 -3.00 26.13
C ASP A 441 -33.85 -1.52 26.17
N LEU A 442 -32.86 -0.66 25.90
CA LEU A 442 -33.03 0.78 25.69
C LEU A 442 -32.61 1.15 24.26
N ALA A 443 -32.97 0.31 23.28
CA ALA A 443 -32.73 0.60 21.87
C ALA A 443 -33.31 1.98 21.47
N GLY A 444 -32.43 2.93 21.16
CA GLY A 444 -32.76 4.28 20.71
C GLY A 444 -32.15 5.42 21.54
N CYS A 445 -32.23 5.37 22.87
CA CYS A 445 -31.81 6.50 23.72
C CYS A 445 -30.30 6.45 24.08
N THR A 446 -29.49 7.33 23.48
CA THR A 446 -28.13 7.62 23.97
C THR A 446 -28.15 8.73 25.04
N ARG A 447 -26.99 9.08 25.61
CA ARG A 447 -26.86 10.22 26.54
C ARG A 447 -25.73 11.18 26.18
N THR A 448 -25.96 12.46 26.43
CA THR A 448 -24.94 13.50 26.45
C THR A 448 -24.86 14.15 27.84
N GLN A 449 -23.73 14.81 28.14
CA GLN A 449 -23.52 15.53 29.39
C GLN A 449 -23.43 17.03 29.12
N MET A 450 -24.34 17.80 29.71
CA MET A 450 -24.36 19.26 29.68
C MET A 450 -24.04 19.78 31.08
N GLY A 451 -22.77 20.12 31.30
CA GLY A 451 -22.25 20.50 32.61
C GLY A 451 -22.35 19.34 33.62
N ASN A 452 -23.15 19.52 34.68
CA ASN A 452 -23.39 18.50 35.70
C ASN A 452 -24.65 17.65 35.43
N THR A 453 -25.35 17.87 34.31
CA THR A 453 -26.63 17.23 33.98
C THR A 453 -26.45 16.27 32.80
N TYR A 454 -27.09 15.09 32.87
CA TYR A 454 -27.19 14.17 31.74
C TYR A 454 -28.53 14.34 31.02
N VAL A 455 -28.50 14.41 29.69
CA VAL A 455 -29.68 14.44 28.82
C VAL A 455 -29.68 13.17 27.99
N TYR A 456 -30.81 12.45 27.99
CA TYR A 456 -30.98 11.21 27.22
C TYR A 456 -31.85 11.50 25.99
N TYR A 457 -31.41 11.09 24.81
CA TYR A 457 -32.04 11.47 23.54
C TYR A 457 -31.83 10.41 22.46
N VAL A 458 -32.71 10.40 21.46
CA VAL A 458 -32.57 9.55 20.26
C VAL A 458 -31.69 10.26 19.22
N PRO A 459 -30.58 9.66 18.76
CA PRO A 459 -29.64 10.31 17.83
C PRO A 459 -30.28 10.83 16.53
N ASP A 460 -31.19 10.06 15.95
CA ASP A 460 -31.68 10.29 14.59
C ASP A 460 -32.94 11.18 14.53
N THR A 461 -33.75 11.19 15.60
CA THR A 461 -35.02 11.96 15.66
C THR A 461 -34.93 13.21 16.53
N GLY A 462 -33.91 13.33 17.40
CA GLY A 462 -33.75 14.43 18.36
C GLY A 462 -34.76 14.40 19.52
N GLU A 463 -35.56 13.34 19.67
CA GLU A 463 -36.52 13.19 20.76
C GLU A 463 -35.80 13.03 22.10
N ILE A 464 -36.18 13.82 23.11
CA ILE A 464 -35.60 13.72 24.46
C ILE A 464 -36.38 12.65 25.25
N CYS A 465 -35.68 11.61 25.67
CA CYS A 465 -36.23 10.50 26.43
C CYS A 465 -36.52 10.96 27.87
N SER A 466 -37.74 10.72 28.35
CA SER A 466 -38.10 11.06 29.72
C SER A 466 -37.40 10.12 30.72
N LEU A 467 -36.98 10.66 31.87
CA LEU A 467 -36.24 9.88 32.86
C LEU A 467 -37.18 8.99 33.67
N LEU A 468 -36.95 7.68 33.59
CA LEU A 468 -37.60 6.69 34.43
C LEU A 468 -37.13 6.85 35.89
N ASP A 469 -38.01 7.35 36.76
CA ASP A 469 -37.69 7.54 38.18
C ASP A 469 -37.67 6.19 38.93
N CYS A 470 -36.47 5.65 39.06
CA CYS A 470 -36.15 4.43 39.82
C CYS A 470 -35.79 4.65 41.30
N GLY A 471 -35.87 5.89 41.80
CA GLY A 471 -35.30 6.27 43.10
C GLY A 471 -33.77 6.23 43.13
N GLY A 472 -33.19 6.27 44.33
CA GLY A 472 -31.75 6.32 44.57
C GLY A 472 -31.26 7.63 45.19
N GLY A 473 -29.95 7.70 45.47
CA GLY A 473 -29.34 8.83 46.17
C GLY A 473 -29.80 8.94 47.62
N ARG A 474 -30.77 9.83 47.89
CA ARG A 474 -31.45 9.96 49.20
C ARG A 474 -32.83 9.30 49.24
N ALA A 475 -33.37 8.84 48.12
CA ALA A 475 -34.64 8.13 48.03
C ALA A 475 -34.41 6.61 47.97
N PRO A 476 -35.30 5.78 48.55
CA PRO A 476 -35.22 4.32 48.41
C PRO A 476 -35.24 3.87 46.94
N PRO A 477 -34.45 2.86 46.53
CA PRO A 477 -34.56 2.24 45.22
C PRO A 477 -35.94 1.59 45.03
N LYS A 478 -36.54 1.74 43.85
CA LYS A 478 -37.86 1.16 43.55
C LYS A 478 -37.73 -0.24 42.98
N THR A 479 -38.23 -1.23 43.71
CA THR A 479 -38.24 -2.66 43.32
C THR A 479 -39.46 -3.07 42.50
N THR A 480 -40.43 -2.17 42.34
CA THR A 480 -41.75 -2.44 41.70
C THR A 480 -41.95 -1.74 40.36
N VAL A 481 -40.96 -0.98 39.87
CA VAL A 481 -41.05 -0.21 38.62
C VAL A 481 -40.33 -0.94 37.47
N PRO A 482 -41.04 -1.40 36.42
CA PRO A 482 -40.45 -2.00 35.23
C PRO A 482 -39.34 -1.14 34.60
N GLY A 483 -38.22 -1.76 34.24
CA GLY A 483 -37.05 -1.08 33.67
C GLY A 483 -36.04 -0.55 34.71
N CYS A 484 -36.35 -0.58 36.00
CA CYS A 484 -35.43 -0.18 37.06
C CYS A 484 -34.49 -1.32 37.50
N ALA A 485 -33.25 -0.99 37.85
CA ALA A 485 -32.19 -1.98 38.15
C ALA A 485 -32.45 -2.87 39.40
N ALA A 486 -33.47 -2.55 40.21
CA ALA A 486 -33.89 -3.34 41.37
C ALA A 486 -35.25 -4.05 41.16
N TYR A 487 -35.77 -4.06 39.92
CA TYR A 487 -37.06 -4.67 39.60
C TYR A 487 -36.96 -6.19 39.44
N GLU A 488 -37.78 -6.93 40.19
CA GLU A 488 -37.79 -8.40 40.22
C GLU A 488 -38.90 -9.03 39.36
N GLY A 489 -39.73 -8.22 38.68
CA GLY A 489 -40.81 -8.70 37.82
C GLY A 489 -40.43 -8.88 36.35
N THR A 490 -41.37 -9.38 35.55
CA THR A 490 -41.15 -9.71 34.13
C THR A 490 -41.74 -8.70 33.14
N ALA A 491 -42.35 -7.60 33.61
CA ALA A 491 -42.89 -6.59 32.72
C ALA A 491 -41.78 -5.72 32.12
N THR A 492 -41.92 -5.36 30.85
CA THR A 492 -41.06 -4.40 30.13
C THR A 492 -41.67 -3.00 30.15
N VAL A 493 -40.84 -1.96 30.07
CA VAL A 493 -41.29 -0.56 29.94
C VAL A 493 -40.94 -0.04 28.54
N THR A 494 -41.89 0.62 27.88
CA THR A 494 -41.64 1.36 26.64
C THR A 494 -41.14 2.76 26.98
N PRO A 495 -40.09 3.29 26.32
CA PRO A 495 -39.68 4.68 26.50
C PRO A 495 -40.82 5.67 26.24
N SER A 496 -40.94 6.69 27.09
CA SER A 496 -41.81 7.85 26.85
C SER A 496 -40.94 9.09 26.66
N PHE A 497 -41.36 9.99 25.78
CA PHE A 497 -40.58 11.16 25.36
C PHE A 497 -41.16 12.46 25.94
N LEU A 498 -40.32 13.48 26.09
CA LEU A 498 -40.78 14.80 26.53
C LEU A 498 -41.51 15.51 25.39
N PRO A 499 -42.77 15.97 25.59
CA PRO A 499 -43.52 16.64 24.54
C PRO A 499 -42.85 17.96 24.12
N GLY A 500 -42.76 18.20 22.81
CA GLY A 500 -42.14 19.39 22.21
C GLY A 500 -40.74 19.18 21.63
N PHE A 501 -40.15 17.98 21.75
CA PHE A 501 -38.83 17.65 21.20
C PHE A 501 -38.93 16.47 20.24
N GLY A 502 -38.45 16.64 18.99
CA GLY A 502 -38.46 15.60 17.96
C GLY A 502 -39.00 16.08 16.61
N ALA A 503 -39.02 15.19 15.60
CA ALA A 503 -39.41 15.52 14.22
C ALA A 503 -40.85 16.05 14.05
N ALA A 504 -41.73 15.87 15.03
CA ALA A 504 -43.08 16.46 15.03
C ALA A 504 -43.13 17.95 15.42
N ALA A 505 -42.02 18.53 15.90
CA ALA A 505 -41.97 19.93 16.35
C ALA A 505 -41.88 20.96 15.20
N SER A 506 -41.68 20.52 13.95
CA SER A 506 -41.47 21.41 12.79
C SER A 506 -42.72 21.73 11.96
N THR A 507 -43.94 21.51 12.48
CA THR A 507 -45.20 21.78 11.77
C THR A 507 -46.12 22.74 12.53
N SER A 508 -45.89 24.05 12.38
CA SER A 508 -46.83 25.11 12.79
C SER A 508 -46.83 26.28 11.80
N THR A 509 -47.45 26.07 10.65
CA THR A 509 -47.73 27.09 9.61
C THR A 509 -48.78 28.10 10.14
N PRO A 510 -48.72 29.41 9.80
CA PRO A 510 -49.25 30.45 10.69
C PRO A 510 -50.74 30.75 10.55
N SER A 511 -51.31 31.39 11.58
CA SER A 511 -52.61 32.08 11.53
C SER A 511 -52.48 33.56 11.98
N SER A 512 -53.39 34.40 11.50
CA SER A 512 -53.35 35.87 11.59
C SER A 512 -54.20 36.44 12.75
N GLY A 513 -53.73 37.50 13.44
CA GLY A 513 -54.57 38.21 14.43
C GLY A 513 -53.97 39.43 15.14
N ALA A 514 -54.15 40.63 14.55
CA ALA A 514 -54.19 41.99 15.11
C ALA A 514 -53.61 42.37 16.52
N SER A 515 -52.75 43.41 16.52
CA SER A 515 -52.59 44.53 17.52
C SER A 515 -52.55 44.23 19.03
N THR A 516 -51.56 44.74 19.80
CA THR A 516 -51.40 46.18 20.13
C THR A 516 -49.96 46.58 20.53
N GLY A 517 -49.63 47.89 20.52
CA GLY A 517 -48.35 48.47 20.97
C GLY A 517 -48.38 49.04 22.41
N PRO A 518 -47.46 49.97 22.83
CA PRO A 518 -46.59 50.82 22.00
C PRO A 518 -45.12 51.08 22.48
N ALA A 519 -44.34 51.77 21.62
CA ALA A 519 -43.15 52.61 21.89
C ALA A 519 -41.81 51.91 22.31
N SER A 520 -40.60 52.43 22.00
CA SER A 520 -40.20 53.80 21.58
C SER A 520 -38.91 53.89 20.70
N THR A 521 -38.84 54.90 19.81
CA THR A 521 -37.66 55.68 19.32
C THR A 521 -36.37 54.96 18.83
N THR A 522 -36.04 54.92 17.52
CA THR A 522 -35.24 55.89 16.67
C THR A 522 -33.74 56.04 17.05
N SER A 523 -32.74 56.12 16.14
CA SER A 523 -32.65 56.44 14.68
C SER A 523 -31.74 55.41 13.93
N GLY A 524 -31.50 55.33 12.61
CA GLY A 524 -31.49 56.30 11.48
C GLY A 524 -30.12 56.99 11.32
N VAL A 525 -29.43 57.14 10.17
CA VAL A 525 -29.61 56.84 8.72
C VAL A 525 -28.18 56.83 8.08
N GLY A 526 -27.78 56.22 6.94
CA GLY A 526 -28.41 55.29 5.96
C GLY A 526 -28.02 55.60 4.48
N GLN A 527 -27.71 54.57 3.64
CA GLN A 527 -27.50 54.59 2.17
C GLN A 527 -26.26 55.36 1.59
N ALA A 528 -25.73 55.13 0.38
CA ALA A 528 -25.88 54.04 -0.62
C ALA A 528 -24.71 53.97 -1.67
N SER A 529 -24.71 52.88 -2.45
CA SER A 529 -24.03 52.56 -3.73
C SER A 529 -23.56 53.69 -4.67
N THR A 530 -22.44 53.47 -5.39
CA THR A 530 -22.42 53.47 -6.88
C THR A 530 -21.10 52.95 -7.49
N THR A 531 -21.19 52.32 -8.67
CA THR A 531 -20.07 51.95 -9.56
C THR A 531 -20.05 52.88 -10.78
N PRO A 532 -18.90 53.08 -11.45
CA PRO A 532 -18.93 53.06 -12.91
C PRO A 532 -17.78 52.29 -13.58
N THR A 533 -18.02 51.83 -14.80
CA THR A 533 -17.05 51.14 -15.68
C THR A 533 -16.90 51.93 -16.98
N ALA A 534 -15.68 52.19 -17.46
CA ALA A 534 -15.45 52.66 -18.83
C ALA A 534 -14.04 52.29 -19.37
N THR A 535 -14.07 51.70 -20.57
CA THR A 535 -12.98 51.22 -21.42
C THR A 535 -12.10 52.30 -22.08
N GLY A 536 -10.87 51.94 -22.49
CA GLY A 536 -10.37 52.25 -23.85
C GLY A 536 -8.92 52.75 -24.00
N GLY A 537 -8.19 52.23 -24.99
CA GLY A 537 -6.92 52.81 -25.49
C GLY A 537 -5.81 51.78 -25.81
N SER A 538 -5.42 51.66 -27.09
CA SER A 538 -4.39 50.72 -27.58
C SER A 538 -3.11 51.44 -28.02
N SER A 539 -1.97 50.74 -28.12
CA SER A 539 -1.16 50.64 -29.37
C SER A 539 0.21 49.94 -29.24
N ALA A 540 0.70 49.49 -30.42
CA ALA A 540 2.12 49.33 -30.83
C ALA A 540 2.95 48.14 -30.27
N SER A 541 3.05 47.13 -31.12
CA SER A 541 4.01 46.01 -31.14
C SER A 541 5.47 46.41 -31.40
N THR A 542 6.40 45.51 -31.05
CA THR A 542 7.65 45.29 -31.82
C THR A 542 8.04 43.81 -31.76
N SER A 543 8.68 43.28 -32.80
CA SER A 543 8.98 41.85 -32.93
C SER A 543 10.33 41.56 -33.58
N SER A 544 11.10 40.64 -32.98
CA SER A 544 12.19 39.83 -33.55
C SER A 544 12.90 39.10 -32.39
N GLY A 545 13.47 37.90 -32.56
CA GLY A 545 13.40 36.97 -33.69
C GLY A 545 13.51 35.53 -33.18
N GLU A 546 13.07 34.56 -33.98
CA GLU A 546 13.14 33.15 -33.60
C GLU A 546 14.56 32.59 -33.82
N ASP A 547 14.98 31.65 -32.97
CA ASP A 547 15.90 30.59 -33.39
C ASP A 547 15.21 29.24 -33.11
N LYS A 548 15.28 28.31 -34.08
CA LYS A 548 14.44 27.11 -34.17
C LYS A 548 15.29 25.86 -34.37
N THR A 549 15.91 25.37 -33.30
CA THR A 549 16.43 24.00 -33.27
C THR A 549 15.33 23.03 -32.79
N GLN A 550 14.62 22.42 -33.75
CA GLN A 550 13.84 21.22 -33.47
C GLN A 550 14.78 20.10 -32.99
N VAL A 551 14.52 19.55 -31.80
CA VAL A 551 15.09 18.27 -31.38
C VAL A 551 14.01 17.22 -31.55
N THR A 552 14.12 16.39 -32.59
CA THR A 552 13.23 15.27 -32.84
C THR A 552 13.50 14.12 -31.86
N SER A 553 12.43 13.47 -31.40
CA SER A 553 12.51 12.31 -30.52
C SER A 553 12.71 11.01 -31.30
N THR A 554 13.47 10.07 -30.73
CA THR A 554 13.47 8.66 -31.18
C THR A 554 13.86 7.77 -30.01
N GLY A 555 13.24 6.59 -29.89
CA GLY A 555 13.35 5.72 -28.72
C GLY A 555 14.64 4.90 -28.66
N ILE A 556 15.01 4.49 -27.45
CA ILE A 556 16.12 3.55 -27.19
C ILE A 556 15.55 2.14 -27.11
N SER A 557 16.03 1.23 -27.97
CA SER A 557 15.69 -0.19 -27.95
C SER A 557 16.77 -1.03 -27.27
N SER A 558 16.40 -2.22 -26.79
CA SER A 558 17.25 -3.11 -26.01
C SER A 558 18.24 -3.93 -26.86
N ASN A 559 19.26 -4.46 -26.19
CA ASN A 559 20.16 -5.50 -26.73
C ASN A 559 19.94 -6.83 -25.96
N PRO A 560 20.35 -8.00 -26.51
CA PRO A 560 19.80 -9.32 -26.15
C PRO A 560 20.26 -9.87 -24.78
N PRO A 561 19.55 -10.89 -24.24
CA PRO A 561 19.65 -11.28 -22.84
C PRO A 561 20.83 -12.20 -22.52
N GLY A 562 21.17 -12.28 -21.22
CA GLY A 562 21.88 -13.42 -20.65
C GLY A 562 23.29 -13.15 -20.10
N LYS A 563 23.39 -12.38 -19.00
CA LYS A 563 24.47 -12.56 -18.01
C LYS A 563 24.07 -11.98 -16.65
N THR A 564 23.75 -12.86 -15.70
CA THR A 564 23.61 -12.50 -14.28
C THR A 564 24.97 -12.03 -13.76
N VAL A 565 25.07 -10.80 -13.27
CA VAL A 565 26.26 -10.31 -12.55
C VAL A 565 26.21 -10.87 -11.14
N ILE A 566 26.73 -12.09 -10.96
CA ILE A 566 26.82 -12.73 -9.65
C ILE A 566 27.94 -12.04 -8.86
N ILE A 567 27.57 -11.22 -7.86
CA ILE A 567 28.52 -10.61 -6.92
C ILE A 567 28.91 -11.66 -5.86
N THR A 568 29.79 -12.59 -6.22
CA THR A 568 30.47 -13.46 -5.24
C THR A 568 31.58 -12.68 -4.54
N GLY A 569 31.27 -12.08 -3.39
CA GLY A 569 32.26 -11.47 -2.51
C GLY A 569 33.14 -12.53 -1.83
N THR A 570 34.31 -12.84 -2.38
CA THR A 570 35.34 -13.67 -1.73
C THR A 570 35.94 -12.92 -0.54
N LYS A 571 35.68 -13.43 0.67
CA LYS A 571 36.08 -12.82 1.94
C LYS A 571 37.50 -13.23 2.35
N GLU A 572 38.51 -12.57 1.81
CA GLU A 572 39.89 -12.73 2.31
C GLU A 572 40.07 -12.04 3.67
N THR A 573 40.15 -12.84 4.74
CA THR A 573 40.49 -12.36 6.08
C THR A 573 42.01 -12.27 6.26
N THR A 574 42.58 -11.10 6.02
CA THR A 574 43.97 -10.76 6.39
C THR A 574 44.06 -10.33 7.86
N ALA A 575 44.22 -11.31 8.75
CA ALA A 575 44.64 -11.05 10.13
C ALA A 575 46.18 -11.08 10.22
N GLY A 576 46.80 -9.98 10.63
CA GLY A 576 48.25 -9.92 10.81
C GLY A 576 48.69 -10.14 12.25
N THR A 577 49.75 -10.94 12.47
CA THR A 577 50.99 -10.59 13.22
C THR A 577 51.69 -11.84 13.81
N SER A 578 53.02 -11.78 13.87
CA SER A 578 53.96 -12.59 14.67
C SER A 578 54.11 -14.12 14.45
N GLY A 579 55.29 -14.49 13.95
CA GLY A 579 56.21 -15.38 14.67
C GLY A 579 56.13 -16.89 14.42
N GLY A 580 57.27 -17.50 14.04
CA GLY A 580 57.47 -18.96 14.08
C GLY A 580 58.40 -19.50 12.98
N SER A 581 59.57 -20.02 13.35
CA SER A 581 60.55 -20.62 12.43
C SER A 581 60.50 -22.15 12.44
N SER A 582 60.11 -22.78 11.33
CA SER A 582 60.45 -24.18 10.94
C SER A 582 59.77 -24.54 9.60
N GLY A 583 60.20 -25.54 8.82
CA GLY A 583 61.39 -26.38 9.00
C GLY A 583 61.43 -27.69 8.16
N ALA A 584 61.47 -27.58 6.83
CA ALA A 584 61.87 -28.63 5.85
C ALA A 584 61.00 -29.91 5.65
N SER A 585 61.11 -30.47 4.43
CA SER A 585 60.65 -31.80 3.95
C SER A 585 59.14 -32.16 3.99
N GLY A 586 58.61 -33.00 3.08
CA GLY A 586 59.23 -33.50 1.83
C GLY A 586 58.51 -34.68 1.14
N SER A 587 58.48 -34.64 -0.20
CA SER A 587 58.68 -35.78 -1.14
C SER A 587 57.76 -37.03 -1.15
N LYS A 588 57.05 -37.22 -2.29
CA LYS A 588 56.66 -38.52 -2.95
C LYS A 588 55.57 -39.37 -2.23
N THR A 589 54.89 -40.38 -2.80
CA THR A 589 54.88 -41.12 -4.11
C THR A 589 53.45 -41.73 -4.28
N GLN A 590 52.76 -41.71 -5.43
CA GLN A 590 52.82 -42.58 -6.63
C GLN A 590 52.18 -44.00 -6.51
N GLY A 591 51.28 -44.37 -7.45
CA GLY A 591 50.64 -45.70 -7.63
C GLY A 591 49.11 -45.57 -7.90
N SER A 592 48.54 -45.91 -9.08
CA SER A 592 48.26 -47.24 -9.69
C SER A 592 47.14 -48.01 -8.97
N SER A 593 46.11 -48.63 -9.59
CA SER A 593 45.61 -48.79 -10.99
C SER A 593 44.24 -49.53 -10.95
N GLY A 594 43.35 -49.61 -11.95
CA GLY A 594 43.29 -49.08 -13.33
C GLY A 594 42.33 -49.92 -14.23
N SER A 595 42.12 -49.52 -15.50
CA SER A 595 41.49 -50.27 -16.64
C SER A 595 39.98 -50.63 -16.60
N SER A 596 39.22 -50.71 -17.72
CA SER A 596 39.38 -50.15 -19.10
C SER A 596 38.18 -50.48 -20.03
N SER A 597 37.75 -49.55 -20.91
CA SER A 597 37.39 -49.84 -22.32
C SER A 597 37.08 -48.57 -23.17
N SER A 598 37.71 -48.50 -24.36
CA SER A 598 37.27 -47.87 -25.65
C SER A 598 36.43 -46.57 -25.70
N SER A 599 36.72 -45.57 -26.55
CA SER A 599 37.82 -45.42 -27.53
C SER A 599 37.96 -43.97 -28.08
N THR A 600 39.22 -43.54 -28.27
CA THR A 600 39.80 -42.59 -29.26
C THR A 600 38.89 -41.91 -30.32
N ALA A 601 39.16 -40.68 -30.81
CA ALA A 601 40.18 -39.63 -30.52
C ALA A 601 39.79 -38.34 -31.29
N GLY A 602 40.36 -37.14 -31.07
CA GLY A 602 41.38 -36.70 -30.09
C GLY A 602 41.78 -35.22 -30.29
N ALA A 603 42.74 -34.76 -29.45
CA ALA A 603 43.65 -33.59 -29.49
C ALA A 603 43.53 -32.51 -30.62
N ALA A 604 43.89 -31.23 -30.43
CA ALA A 604 44.65 -30.50 -29.39
C ALA A 604 44.36 -28.97 -29.55
N ALA A 605 44.85 -27.97 -28.80
CA ALA A 605 45.61 -27.83 -27.54
C ALA A 605 45.46 -26.36 -27.08
N VAL A 606 45.85 -26.04 -25.84
CA VAL A 606 45.87 -24.66 -25.28
C VAL A 606 47.25 -24.02 -25.48
N THR A 607 47.36 -22.67 -25.60
CA THR A 607 48.30 -21.77 -24.85
C THR A 607 48.46 -20.37 -25.51
N ALA A 608 48.62 -19.34 -24.68
CA ALA A 608 49.07 -17.95 -24.99
C ALA A 608 48.11 -17.05 -25.81
N ALA A 609 48.13 -15.71 -25.68
CA ALA A 609 48.90 -14.81 -24.82
C ALA A 609 48.02 -13.64 -24.29
N ALA A 610 48.49 -12.92 -23.27
CA ALA A 610 47.86 -11.69 -22.79
C ALA A 610 48.66 -10.43 -23.19
N LYS A 611 47.96 -9.37 -23.62
CA LYS A 611 48.27 -7.92 -23.55
C LYS A 611 47.47 -7.15 -24.63
N GLY A 612 47.00 -5.95 -24.29
CA GLY A 612 46.35 -5.03 -25.23
C GLY A 612 45.30 -4.17 -24.52
N ALA A 613 45.51 -2.86 -24.50
CA ALA A 613 44.61 -1.90 -23.86
C ALA A 613 44.32 -0.72 -24.78
N ALA A 614 43.16 -0.09 -24.57
CA ALA A 614 42.69 1.17 -25.17
C ALA A 614 42.44 1.20 -26.70
N GLY A 615 41.27 1.74 -27.05
CA GLY A 615 40.99 2.32 -28.38
C GLY A 615 40.22 1.44 -29.36
N LEU A 616 38.91 1.71 -29.50
CA LEU A 616 38.29 1.99 -30.80
C LEU A 616 36.86 2.54 -30.61
N VAL A 617 36.72 3.84 -30.82
CA VAL A 617 35.44 4.50 -31.13
C VAL A 617 35.32 4.56 -32.66
N ALA A 618 34.09 4.63 -33.17
CA ALA A 618 33.67 4.68 -34.58
C ALA A 618 33.66 3.32 -35.32
N GLY A 619 32.46 2.91 -35.75
CA GLY A 619 32.23 1.77 -36.63
C GLY A 619 30.72 1.56 -36.90
N ALA A 620 30.37 1.37 -38.17
CA ALA A 620 29.05 0.94 -38.68
C ALA A 620 27.82 1.86 -38.44
N VAL A 621 27.73 2.95 -39.22
CA VAL A 621 26.43 3.42 -39.74
C VAL A 621 26.27 2.86 -41.15
N ALA A 622 25.46 1.83 -41.33
CA ALA A 622 25.03 1.31 -42.63
C ALA A 622 23.83 0.34 -42.46
N TYR A 623 22.83 0.42 -43.35
CA TYR A 623 21.62 -0.43 -43.41
C TYR A 623 20.71 -0.37 -42.15
N LEU A 624 19.41 -0.10 -42.23
CA LEU A 624 18.45 -0.27 -43.35
C LEU A 624 17.57 0.97 -43.56
N ALA A 625 17.22 1.21 -44.82
CA ALA A 625 16.02 1.95 -45.20
C ALA A 625 15.19 1.06 -46.13
N LEU A 626 14.06 0.56 -45.63
CA LEU A 626 12.90 -0.01 -46.35
C LEU A 626 11.76 -0.24 -45.35
#